data_AF-A0A3Q2XR31-F1
#
_entry.id   AF-A0A3Q2XR31-F1
#
_cell.length_a   1.000
_cell.length_b   1.000
_cell.length_c   1.000
_cell.angle_alpha   90.00
_cell.angle_beta   90.00
_cell.angle_gamma   90.00
#
_symmetry.space_group_name_H-M   'P 1'
#
loop_
_entity.id
_entity.type
_entity.pdbx_description
1 polymer ?
#
loop_
_entity_poly.entity_id
_entity_poly.type
_entity_poly.pdbx_seq_one_letter_code
_entity_poly.pdbx_strand_id
1 'polypeptide(L)'
;MLSQRLLASLWLPLVVAAVVLLSRCRTSLCQYSSDQCSWKGSGLTHEGHTRDVEQVYLRCAQGSLEWLYPTGAIIVNLRPNIASPAAARLSVCIKPAADSSGSNIYLDLNGRLRLLLREEDQAPAKVHCFGILEGALFIEAVPRADISRRITAFQYELVADGLKANDSSLGAPCQPCSDAEVLLAVCTKDFVARGVIRAVQEEAEEDRWSVSVDISRLHRQKTQVFVPGGPRARRWSGRIMTPLRCAIKPGEGDFLFMGTLRFGEAWMGCAPRYKDFLRLYREAERLRSNPCHVDTD
;
A
#
# COMPACT_ATOMS: atom_id res chain seq x y z
N MET A 1 -1.58 -7.72 -77.18
CA MET A 1 -2.14 -8.48 -76.03
C MET A 1 -1.05 -9.24 -75.23
N LEU A 2 0.09 -8.62 -74.89
CA LEU A 2 1.13 -9.25 -74.04
C LEU A 2 1.48 -8.46 -72.76
N SER A 3 0.96 -7.25 -72.57
CA SER A 3 1.40 -6.37 -71.46
C SER A 3 0.63 -6.58 -70.14
N GLN A 4 -0.59 -7.13 -70.17
CA GLN A 4 -1.41 -7.33 -68.95
C GLN A 4 -1.15 -8.65 -68.20
N ARG A 5 -0.53 -9.66 -68.83
CA ARG A 5 -0.30 -10.97 -68.19
C ARG A 5 0.98 -11.03 -67.35
N LEU A 6 1.96 -10.16 -67.62
CA LEU A 6 3.24 -10.15 -66.90
C LEU A 6 3.19 -9.37 -65.58
N LEU A 7 2.28 -8.41 -65.44
CA LEU A 7 2.09 -7.70 -64.16
C LEU A 7 1.40 -8.59 -63.12
N ALA A 8 0.48 -9.47 -63.53
CA ALA A 8 -0.22 -10.38 -62.62
C ALA A 8 0.69 -11.50 -62.06
N SER A 9 1.71 -11.94 -62.82
CA SER A 9 2.60 -13.04 -62.43
C SER A 9 3.65 -12.67 -61.38
N LEU A 10 3.95 -11.37 -61.21
CA LEU A 10 4.86 -10.87 -60.17
C LEU A 10 4.13 -10.50 -58.87
N TRP A 11 2.83 -10.24 -58.93
CA TRP A 11 2.03 -9.88 -57.77
C TRP A 11 1.64 -11.09 -56.93
N LEU A 12 1.35 -12.24 -57.55
CA LEU A 12 1.03 -13.48 -56.84
C LEU A 12 2.12 -13.93 -55.84
N PRO A 13 3.41 -14.04 -56.21
CA PRO A 13 4.44 -14.48 -55.27
C PRO A 13 4.67 -13.47 -54.14
N LEU A 14 4.49 -12.17 -54.41
CA LEU A 14 4.57 -11.10 -53.41
C LEU A 14 3.42 -11.17 -52.40
N VAL A 15 2.19 -11.43 -52.85
CA VAL A 15 1.03 -11.60 -51.98
C VAL A 15 1.16 -12.88 -51.14
N VAL A 16 1.62 -13.99 -51.75
CA VAL A 16 1.84 -15.24 -51.01
C VAL A 16 2.95 -15.08 -49.96
N ALA A 17 4.05 -14.40 -50.30
CA ALA A 17 5.10 -14.09 -49.33
C ALA A 17 4.60 -13.22 -48.18
N ALA A 18 3.77 -12.20 -48.47
CA ALA A 18 3.17 -11.35 -47.44
C ALA A 18 2.22 -12.12 -46.52
N VAL A 19 1.38 -13.02 -47.06
CA VAL A 19 0.46 -13.85 -46.27
C VAL A 19 1.23 -14.87 -45.41
N VAL A 20 2.30 -15.47 -45.92
CA VAL A 20 3.16 -16.37 -45.14
C VAL A 20 3.86 -15.63 -44.01
N LEU A 21 4.39 -14.42 -44.26
CA LEU A 21 5.00 -13.57 -43.24
C LEU A 21 3.99 -13.15 -42.16
N LEU A 22 2.76 -12.80 -42.55
CA LEU A 22 1.67 -12.46 -41.62
C LEU A 22 1.20 -13.67 -40.81
N SER A 23 1.16 -14.88 -41.40
CA SER A 23 0.77 -16.11 -40.71
C SER A 23 1.84 -16.67 -39.74
N ARG A 24 3.11 -16.31 -39.97
CA ARG A 24 4.25 -16.60 -39.06
C ARG A 24 4.38 -15.58 -37.95
N CYS A 25 3.73 -14.42 -38.08
CA CYS A 25 3.57 -13.46 -37.02
C CYS A 25 2.52 -14.01 -36.04
N ARG A 26 2.96 -14.90 -35.14
CA ARG A 26 2.16 -15.20 -33.94
C ARG A 26 1.91 -13.85 -33.30
N THR A 27 0.65 -13.44 -33.27
CA THR A 27 0.20 -12.35 -32.43
C THR A 27 0.47 -12.80 -30.99
N SER A 28 1.69 -12.54 -30.52
CA SER A 28 1.93 -12.39 -29.11
C SER A 28 1.02 -11.25 -28.69
N LEU A 29 -0.17 -11.60 -28.20
CA LEU A 29 -0.88 -10.75 -27.27
C LEU A 29 0.10 -10.60 -26.10
N CYS A 30 0.95 -9.58 -26.18
CA CYS A 30 1.51 -8.99 -24.99
C CYS A 30 0.27 -8.57 -24.18
N GLN A 31 -0.14 -9.44 -23.27
CA GLN A 31 -0.94 -9.02 -22.13
C GLN A 31 -0.02 -8.09 -21.36
N TYR A 32 0.03 -6.83 -21.79
CA TYR A 32 0.56 -5.74 -21.00
C TYR A 32 -0.40 -5.57 -19.82
N SER A 33 -0.24 -6.43 -18.82
CA SER A 33 -0.98 -6.39 -17.56
C SER A 33 -0.40 -5.23 -16.77
N SER A 34 -0.85 -4.01 -17.11
CA SER A 34 -0.30 -2.77 -16.58
C SER A 34 -0.59 -2.53 -15.09
N ASP A 35 -1.45 -3.32 -14.45
CA ASP A 35 -2.01 -2.96 -13.14
C ASP A 35 -1.94 -4.08 -12.09
N GLN A 36 -0.85 -4.86 -12.08
CA GLN A 36 -0.61 -5.76 -10.95
C GLN A 36 -0.05 -4.95 -9.78
N CYS A 37 -0.94 -4.47 -8.91
CA CYS A 37 -0.55 -3.90 -7.60
C CYS A 37 -0.03 -4.99 -6.66
N SER A 38 -0.37 -6.25 -6.91
CA SER A 38 0.10 -7.37 -6.11
C SER A 38 0.66 -8.45 -7.01
N TRP A 39 1.73 -9.09 -6.56
CA TRP A 39 2.35 -10.19 -7.27
C TRP A 39 2.35 -11.45 -6.41
N LYS A 40 2.05 -12.57 -7.06
CA LYS A 40 2.11 -13.90 -6.47
C LYS A 40 2.84 -14.83 -7.43
N GLY A 41 3.91 -15.46 -6.95
CA GLY A 41 4.73 -16.36 -7.75
C GLY A 41 5.27 -17.53 -6.95
N SER A 42 5.93 -18.46 -7.64
CA SER A 42 6.54 -19.65 -7.04
C SER A 42 7.99 -19.77 -7.47
N GLY A 43 8.91 -20.06 -6.54
CA GLY A 43 10.30 -20.36 -6.90
C GLY A 43 10.48 -21.70 -7.62
N LEU A 44 9.48 -22.59 -7.57
CA LEU A 44 9.53 -23.92 -8.19
C LEU A 44 9.21 -23.92 -9.69
N THR A 45 8.72 -22.82 -10.24
CA THR A 45 8.33 -22.74 -11.66
C THR A 45 9.50 -22.39 -12.59
N HIS A 46 10.68 -22.09 -12.04
CA HIS A 46 11.87 -21.78 -12.81
C HIS A 46 12.60 -23.06 -13.24
N GLU A 47 12.93 -23.18 -14.52
CA GLU A 47 13.79 -24.26 -15.03
C GLU A 47 15.19 -24.08 -14.42
N GLY A 48 15.64 -25.06 -13.62
CA GLY A 48 16.85 -24.99 -12.79
C GLY A 48 18.19 -24.81 -13.53
N HIS A 49 18.18 -24.45 -14.80
CA HIS A 49 19.35 -24.25 -15.65
C HIS A 49 19.66 -22.79 -15.95
N THR A 50 18.75 -21.86 -15.63
CA THR A 50 19.04 -20.42 -15.75
C THR A 50 19.14 -19.81 -14.37
N ARG A 51 20.28 -19.19 -14.06
CA ARG A 51 20.45 -18.36 -12.84
C ARG A 51 19.76 -17.00 -13.04
N ASP A 52 18.55 -17.03 -13.58
CA ASP A 52 17.82 -15.82 -13.94
C ASP A 52 17.14 -15.28 -12.69
N VAL A 53 17.35 -13.98 -12.45
CA VAL A 53 16.72 -13.25 -11.36
C VAL A 53 15.43 -12.65 -11.90
N GLU A 54 14.28 -13.11 -11.39
CA GLU A 54 12.98 -12.66 -11.87
C GLU A 54 12.76 -11.18 -11.54
N GLN A 55 12.32 -10.41 -12.54
CA GLN A 55 12.02 -8.98 -12.39
C GLN A 55 10.51 -8.79 -12.19
N VAL A 56 10.13 -8.26 -11.03
CA VAL A 56 8.75 -7.92 -10.68
C VAL A 56 8.59 -6.39 -10.70
N TYR A 57 7.58 -5.88 -11.38
CA TYR A 57 7.31 -4.45 -11.49
C TYR A 57 5.92 -4.12 -10.94
N LEU A 58 5.84 -3.36 -9.85
CA LEU A 58 4.58 -2.95 -9.23
C LEU A 58 4.47 -1.42 -9.27
N ARG A 59 3.38 -0.93 -9.87
CA ARG A 59 3.18 0.51 -10.17
C ARG A 59 2.14 1.21 -9.30
N CYS A 60 1.70 0.57 -8.23
CA CYS A 60 0.64 1.10 -7.37
C CYS A 60 1.17 1.78 -6.11
N ALA A 61 0.36 2.65 -5.50
CA ALA A 61 0.70 3.29 -4.22
C ALA A 61 0.65 2.32 -3.03
N GLN A 62 -0.04 1.19 -3.16
CA GLN A 62 -0.09 0.14 -2.14
C GLN A 62 -0.34 -1.21 -2.80
N GLY A 63 0.08 -2.29 -2.15
CA GLY A 63 -0.11 -3.64 -2.66
C GLY A 63 0.57 -4.72 -1.81
N SER A 64 0.76 -5.90 -2.39
CA SER A 64 1.33 -7.05 -1.68
C SER A 64 2.20 -7.93 -2.57
N LEU A 65 3.12 -8.66 -1.94
CA LEU A 65 3.96 -9.65 -2.58
C LEU A 65 3.83 -10.97 -1.82
N GLU A 66 3.64 -12.07 -2.55
CA GLU A 66 3.63 -13.44 -2.01
C GLU A 66 4.48 -14.36 -2.88
N TRP A 67 5.63 -14.79 -2.37
CA TRP A 67 6.54 -15.70 -3.04
C TRP A 67 6.53 -17.08 -2.36
N LEU A 68 5.89 -18.04 -3.01
CA LEU A 68 5.79 -19.42 -2.54
C LEU A 68 7.07 -20.18 -2.86
N TYR A 69 7.58 -20.97 -1.92
CA TYR A 69 8.77 -21.81 -2.12
C TYR A 69 9.96 -21.01 -2.71
N PRO A 70 10.39 -19.94 -2.03
CA PRO A 70 11.41 -19.04 -2.55
C PRO A 70 12.68 -19.81 -2.95
N THR A 71 13.15 -19.58 -4.19
CA THR A 71 14.34 -20.23 -4.78
C THR A 71 15.09 -19.22 -5.64
N GLY A 72 16.41 -19.09 -5.48
CA GLY A 72 17.18 -18.08 -6.19
C GLY A 72 16.92 -16.68 -5.65
N ALA A 73 16.62 -15.72 -6.52
CA ALA A 73 16.31 -14.35 -6.11
C ALA A 73 15.31 -13.67 -7.07
N ILE A 74 14.62 -12.64 -6.57
CA ILE A 74 13.75 -11.76 -7.35
C ILE A 74 14.08 -10.29 -7.09
N ILE A 75 13.90 -9.42 -8.09
CA ILE A 75 14.02 -7.96 -7.95
C ILE A 75 12.64 -7.32 -8.12
N VAL A 76 12.21 -6.62 -7.08
CA VAL A 76 10.91 -5.95 -7.03
C VAL A 76 11.09 -4.45 -7.16
N ASN A 77 10.62 -3.93 -8.29
CA ASN A 77 10.65 -2.53 -8.66
C ASN A 77 9.33 -1.87 -8.27
N LEU A 78 9.35 -1.11 -7.17
CA LEU A 78 8.20 -0.36 -6.67
C LEU A 78 8.24 1.08 -7.22
N ARG A 79 7.22 1.50 -7.97
CA ARG A 79 7.15 2.86 -8.54
C ARG A 79 5.73 3.43 -8.44
N PRO A 80 5.56 4.75 -8.32
CA PRO A 80 4.25 5.37 -8.44
C PRO A 80 3.76 5.28 -9.90
N ASN A 81 2.44 5.22 -10.08
CA ASN A 81 1.83 5.18 -11.42
C ASN A 81 2.03 6.50 -12.19
N ILE A 82 2.20 7.61 -11.47
CA ILE A 82 2.32 8.95 -12.06
C ILE A 82 3.75 9.46 -11.85
N ALA A 83 4.46 9.72 -12.94
CA ALA A 83 5.74 10.40 -12.90
C ALA A 83 5.53 11.88 -12.54
N SER A 84 6.03 12.29 -11.38
CA SER A 84 6.02 13.69 -10.94
C SER A 84 7.32 14.03 -10.23
N PRO A 85 7.76 15.30 -10.20
CA PRO A 85 8.91 15.69 -9.38
C PRO A 85 8.73 15.37 -7.89
N ALA A 86 7.48 15.36 -7.42
CA ALA A 86 7.13 14.95 -6.05
C ALA A 86 7.36 13.46 -5.79
N ALA A 87 7.37 12.62 -6.84
CA ALA A 87 7.65 11.19 -6.73
C ALA A 87 9.06 10.92 -6.17
N ALA A 88 10.03 11.79 -6.42
CA ALA A 88 11.38 11.68 -5.85
C ALA A 88 11.42 11.88 -4.33
N ARG A 89 10.36 12.46 -3.76
CA ARG A 89 10.14 12.63 -2.32
C ARG A 89 9.10 11.62 -1.83
N LEU A 90 9.15 10.40 -2.32
CA LEU A 90 8.39 9.29 -1.75
C LEU A 90 9.34 8.38 -0.98
N SER A 91 8.83 7.82 0.10
CA SER A 91 9.41 6.68 0.78
C SER A 91 8.55 5.45 0.49
N VAL A 92 9.18 4.30 0.39
CA VAL A 92 8.54 3.00 0.30
C VAL A 92 8.58 2.40 1.69
N CYS A 93 7.43 1.94 2.18
CA CYS A 93 7.35 1.18 3.42
C CYS A 93 6.88 -0.24 3.12
N ILE A 94 7.50 -1.23 3.75
CA ILE A 94 7.08 -2.63 3.69
C ILE A 94 6.74 -3.15 5.08
N LYS A 95 5.74 -4.02 5.18
CA LYS A 95 5.37 -4.74 6.40
C LYS A 95 5.36 -6.24 6.10
N PRO A 96 6.32 -7.03 6.60
CA PRO A 96 6.30 -8.48 6.47
C PRO A 96 5.02 -9.07 7.07
N ALA A 97 4.53 -10.13 6.45
CA ALA A 97 3.52 -10.97 7.08
C ALA A 97 4.15 -11.69 8.30
N ALA A 98 3.35 -11.95 9.34
CA ALA A 98 3.83 -12.61 10.56
C ALA A 98 4.40 -14.02 10.30
N ASP A 99 3.96 -14.67 9.23
CA ASP A 99 4.42 -15.98 8.77
C ASP A 99 5.43 -15.91 7.61
N SER A 100 5.91 -14.71 7.26
CA SER A 100 6.91 -14.51 6.21
C SER A 100 8.22 -15.20 6.58
N SER A 101 8.73 -16.02 5.68
CA SER A 101 9.95 -16.82 5.89
C SER A 101 10.58 -17.27 4.56
N GLY A 102 11.82 -17.75 4.63
CA GLY A 102 12.52 -18.34 3.49
C GLY A 102 13.34 -17.36 2.64
N SER A 103 13.46 -16.08 3.01
CA SER A 103 14.28 -15.12 2.26
C SER A 103 14.84 -13.99 3.10
N ASN A 104 15.98 -13.45 2.66
CA ASN A 104 16.49 -12.15 3.08
C ASN A 104 16.05 -11.06 2.08
N ILE A 105 15.81 -9.85 2.58
CA ILE A 105 15.41 -8.69 1.78
C ILE A 105 16.53 -7.65 1.82
N TYR A 106 16.98 -7.24 0.64
CA TYR A 106 18.02 -6.24 0.42
C TYR A 106 17.46 -5.07 -0.38
N LEU A 107 18.10 -3.92 -0.25
CA LEU A 107 17.95 -2.80 -1.16
C LEU A 107 19.06 -2.88 -2.21
N ASP A 108 18.66 -2.93 -3.48
CA ASP A 108 19.56 -2.91 -4.62
C ASP A 108 19.59 -1.52 -5.26
N LEU A 109 20.76 -0.90 -5.19
CA LEU A 109 21.07 0.33 -5.90
C LEU A 109 22.21 0.08 -6.89
N ASN A 110 21.86 -0.11 -8.17
CA ASN A 110 22.82 -0.34 -9.26
C ASN A 110 23.75 -1.54 -8.99
N GLY A 111 23.23 -2.66 -8.48
CA GLY A 111 24.00 -3.86 -8.16
C GLY A 111 24.69 -3.84 -6.80
N ARG A 112 24.54 -2.76 -6.01
CA ARG A 112 25.03 -2.69 -4.64
C ARG A 112 23.91 -3.05 -3.68
N LEU A 113 24.06 -4.18 -3.02
CA LEU A 113 23.08 -4.71 -2.07
C LEU A 113 23.35 -4.19 -0.66
N ARG A 114 22.33 -3.60 -0.04
CA ARG A 114 22.30 -3.26 1.39
C ARG A 114 21.21 -4.08 2.06
N LEU A 115 21.56 -4.91 3.04
CA LEU A 115 20.59 -5.69 3.79
C LEU A 115 19.55 -4.76 4.44
N LEU A 116 18.27 -5.07 4.21
CA LEU A 116 17.13 -4.37 4.82
C LEU A 116 16.51 -5.22 5.93
N LEU A 117 16.21 -6.49 5.64
CA LEU A 117 15.63 -7.44 6.59
C LEU A 117 16.20 -8.84 6.43
N ARG A 118 16.52 -9.49 7.54
CA ARG A 118 16.85 -10.92 7.57
C ARG A 118 15.60 -11.77 7.70
N GLU A 119 15.70 -13.07 7.43
CA GLU A 119 14.60 -14.02 7.68
C GLU A 119 14.15 -13.95 9.15
N GLU A 120 15.10 -13.96 10.10
CA GLU A 120 14.81 -13.94 11.54
C GLU A 120 14.13 -12.65 12.04
N ASP A 121 14.38 -11.53 11.38
CA ASP A 121 13.88 -10.21 11.77
C ASP A 121 12.50 -9.88 11.17
N GLN A 122 11.95 -10.77 10.34
CA GLN A 122 10.64 -10.57 9.70
C GLN A 122 9.46 -10.97 10.60
N ALA A 123 9.64 -11.92 11.51
CA ALA A 123 8.59 -12.43 12.39
C ALA A 123 7.86 -11.36 13.24
N PRO A 124 8.54 -10.30 13.75
CA PRO A 124 7.88 -9.20 14.44
C PRO A 124 6.91 -8.36 13.58
N ALA A 125 6.83 -8.59 12.25
CA ALA A 125 5.95 -7.88 11.32
C ALA A 125 6.03 -6.34 11.42
N LYS A 126 7.24 -5.83 11.72
CA LYS A 126 7.51 -4.38 11.83
C LYS A 126 7.51 -3.72 10.45
N VAL A 127 7.15 -2.44 10.42
CA VAL A 127 7.15 -1.64 9.20
C VAL A 127 8.55 -1.08 8.98
N HIS A 128 9.12 -1.30 7.79
CA HIS A 128 10.42 -0.78 7.40
C HIS A 128 10.28 0.16 6.21
N CYS A 129 10.79 1.38 6.35
CA CYS A 129 10.68 2.41 5.32
C CYS A 129 12.06 2.84 4.79
N PHE A 130 12.13 3.14 3.51
CA PHE A 130 13.33 3.65 2.82
C PHE A 130 12.90 4.64 1.72
N GLY A 131 13.77 5.56 1.33
CA GLY A 131 13.51 6.48 0.23
C GLY A 131 13.36 5.73 -1.10
N ILE A 132 12.43 6.16 -1.96
CA ILE A 132 12.23 5.51 -3.27
C ILE A 132 13.47 5.57 -4.17
N LEU A 133 14.37 6.54 -3.92
CA LEU A 133 15.64 6.70 -4.61
C LEU A 133 16.75 5.78 -4.07
N GLU A 134 16.52 5.09 -2.95
CA GLU A 134 17.50 4.18 -2.35
C GLU A 134 17.63 2.85 -3.10
N GLY A 135 16.67 2.50 -3.98
CA GLY A 135 16.79 1.32 -4.84
C GLY A 135 15.53 0.48 -4.96
N ALA A 136 15.66 -0.64 -5.66
CA ALA A 136 14.66 -1.71 -5.73
C ALA A 136 14.84 -2.69 -4.56
N LEU A 137 13.85 -3.55 -4.31
CA LEU A 137 14.02 -4.65 -3.35
C LEU A 137 14.63 -5.85 -4.07
N PHE A 138 15.76 -6.35 -3.59
CA PHE A 138 16.34 -7.63 -4.01
C PHE A 138 16.05 -8.65 -2.92
N ILE A 139 15.29 -9.70 -3.24
CA ILE A 139 14.84 -10.71 -2.28
C ILE A 139 15.52 -12.02 -2.64
N GLU A 140 16.35 -12.52 -1.74
CA GLU A 140 17.15 -13.72 -1.94
C GLU A 140 16.63 -14.86 -1.07
N ALA A 141 16.39 -16.02 -1.67
CA ALA A 141 15.98 -17.21 -0.95
C ALA A 141 17.10 -17.71 -0.03
N VAL A 142 16.77 -18.07 1.21
CA VAL A 142 17.72 -18.70 2.14
C VAL A 142 17.91 -20.17 1.75
N PRO A 143 19.13 -20.63 1.41
CA PRO A 143 19.37 -22.01 1.02
C PRO A 143 19.09 -22.96 2.18
N ARG A 144 18.20 -23.93 1.99
CA ARG A 144 17.95 -25.00 2.96
C ARG A 144 17.71 -26.34 2.26
N ALA A 145 17.99 -27.43 2.97
CA ALA A 145 17.89 -28.80 2.47
C ALA A 145 16.49 -29.41 2.66
N ASP A 146 15.61 -28.75 3.41
CA ASP A 146 14.26 -29.22 3.70
C ASP A 146 13.26 -28.77 2.62
N ILE A 147 12.27 -29.62 2.32
CA ILE A 147 11.16 -29.31 1.41
C ILE A 147 9.99 -28.60 2.12
N SER A 148 10.27 -27.93 3.24
CA SER A 148 9.22 -27.29 4.03
C SER A 148 8.58 -26.15 3.24
N ARG A 149 7.26 -26.00 3.42
CA ARG A 149 6.54 -24.88 2.83
C ARG A 149 6.99 -23.59 3.50
N ARG A 150 7.55 -22.68 2.71
CA ARG A 150 7.94 -21.32 3.11
C ARG A 150 7.32 -20.32 2.15
N ILE A 151 7.01 -19.15 2.69
CA ILE A 151 6.35 -18.08 1.95
C ILE A 151 7.03 -16.78 2.35
N THR A 152 7.67 -16.10 1.41
CA THR A 152 8.05 -14.70 1.62
C THR A 152 6.85 -13.84 1.30
N ALA A 153 6.31 -13.13 2.29
CA ALA A 153 5.14 -12.30 2.08
C ALA A 153 5.28 -10.95 2.80
N PHE A 154 4.91 -9.88 2.10
CA PHE A 154 4.81 -8.56 2.70
C PHE A 154 3.80 -7.68 1.97
N GLN A 155 3.28 -6.69 2.69
CA GLN A 155 2.56 -5.57 2.10
C GLN A 155 3.50 -4.40 1.86
N TYR A 156 3.22 -3.57 0.87
CA TYR A 156 3.98 -2.35 0.61
C TYR A 156 3.06 -1.14 0.43
N GLU A 157 3.55 0.03 0.81
CA GLU A 157 2.88 1.32 0.63
C GLU A 157 3.89 2.42 0.29
N LEU A 158 3.52 3.34 -0.60
CA LEU A 158 4.26 4.55 -0.94
C LEU A 158 3.74 5.72 -0.11
N VAL A 159 4.63 6.43 0.58
CA VAL A 159 4.32 7.57 1.43
C VAL A 159 5.15 8.79 1.06
N ALA A 160 4.65 9.99 1.32
CA ALA A 160 5.43 11.21 1.09
C ALA A 160 6.53 11.40 2.17
N ASP A 161 7.73 11.80 1.74
CA ASP A 161 8.97 11.95 2.52
C ASP A 161 8.86 12.95 3.68
N GLY A 162 7.80 13.78 3.73
CA GLY A 162 7.47 14.61 4.89
C GLY A 162 7.19 13.79 6.17
N LEU A 163 7.15 12.45 6.04
CA LEU A 163 7.04 11.47 7.13
C LEU A 163 8.37 10.77 7.43
N LYS A 164 9.52 11.29 6.95
CA LYS A 164 10.86 10.73 7.14
C LYS A 164 11.14 10.31 8.59
N ALA A 165 11.12 8.99 8.79
CA ALA A 165 12.20 8.20 9.36
C ALA A 165 12.89 8.78 10.61
N ASN A 166 12.19 8.74 11.73
CA ASN A 166 12.64 7.89 12.83
C ASN A 166 11.59 6.79 13.00
N ASP A 167 12.03 5.62 13.44
CA ASP A 167 11.34 4.32 13.53
C ASP A 167 10.03 4.31 14.37
N SER A 168 9.45 5.48 14.66
CA SER A 168 8.28 5.70 15.50
C SER A 168 7.29 6.73 14.90
N SER A 169 7.56 7.35 13.75
CA SER A 169 6.74 8.44 13.17
C SER A 169 5.80 8.01 12.04
N LEU A 170 5.15 6.86 12.18
CA LEU A 170 4.07 6.40 11.27
C LEU A 170 2.75 7.19 11.42
N GLY A 171 2.67 8.11 12.38
CA GLY A 171 1.52 8.98 12.63
C GLY A 171 1.82 10.47 12.43
N ALA A 172 0.76 11.25 12.18
CA ALA A 172 0.79 12.70 12.13
C ALA A 172 1.46 13.31 13.39
N PRO A 173 2.01 14.54 13.33
CA PRO A 173 2.48 15.22 14.54
C PRO A 173 1.35 15.28 15.58
N CYS A 174 1.69 15.15 16.86
CA CYS A 174 0.72 15.14 17.96
C CYS A 174 0.11 16.53 18.25
N GLN A 175 0.32 17.48 17.35
CA GLN A 175 -0.23 18.82 17.46
C GLN A 175 -1.73 18.75 17.16
N PRO A 176 -2.58 19.44 17.94
CA PRO A 176 -3.98 19.59 17.60
C PRO A 176 -4.13 20.17 16.19
N CYS A 177 -5.01 19.56 15.39
CA CYS A 177 -5.29 20.05 14.04
C CYS A 177 -5.90 21.45 14.10
N SER A 178 -5.47 22.30 13.18
CA SER A 178 -6.08 23.60 12.93
C SER A 178 -7.49 23.46 12.34
N ASP A 179 -8.28 24.53 12.44
CA ASP A 179 -9.62 24.65 11.88
C ASP A 179 -9.69 24.25 10.39
N ALA A 180 -8.76 24.75 9.58
CA ALA A 180 -8.67 24.41 8.16
C ALA A 180 -8.31 22.93 7.94
N GLU A 181 -7.41 22.37 8.76
CA GLU A 181 -7.05 20.95 8.68
C GLU A 181 -8.21 20.05 9.08
N VAL A 182 -9.00 20.41 10.09
CA VAL A 182 -10.20 19.65 10.48
C VAL A 182 -11.22 19.62 9.35
N LEU A 183 -11.52 20.78 8.74
CA LEU A 183 -12.46 20.88 7.61
C LEU A 183 -11.96 20.09 6.39
N LEU A 184 -10.66 20.11 6.11
CA LEU A 184 -10.10 19.34 4.99
C LEU A 184 -10.02 17.83 5.29
N ALA A 185 -9.73 17.47 6.54
CA ALA A 185 -9.55 16.08 6.96
C ALA A 185 -10.84 15.27 6.85
N VAL A 186 -12.00 15.85 7.21
CA VAL A 186 -13.29 15.17 7.09
C VAL A 186 -13.62 14.78 5.64
N CYS A 187 -13.04 15.48 4.65
CA CYS A 187 -13.28 15.20 3.23
C CYS A 187 -12.24 14.25 2.61
N THR A 188 -11.00 14.29 3.11
CA THR A 188 -9.85 13.70 2.39
C THR A 188 -9.26 12.47 3.07
N LYS A 189 -9.53 12.25 4.35
CA LYS A 189 -8.96 11.13 5.11
C LYS A 189 -9.61 9.80 4.74
N ASP A 190 -8.88 8.70 4.95
CA ASP A 190 -9.33 7.37 4.57
C ASP A 190 -10.51 6.90 5.42
N PHE A 191 -10.57 7.32 6.68
CA PHE A 191 -11.72 7.09 7.55
C PHE A 191 -12.14 8.36 8.30
N VAL A 192 -13.44 8.46 8.55
CA VAL A 192 -14.09 9.48 9.35
C VAL A 192 -15.23 8.84 10.12
N ALA A 193 -15.14 8.87 11.44
CA ALA A 193 -16.08 8.19 12.33
C ALA A 193 -16.39 9.02 13.58
N ARG A 194 -17.67 9.13 13.94
CA ARG A 194 -18.11 9.71 15.22
C ARG A 194 -18.23 8.60 16.25
N GLY A 195 -17.65 8.79 17.43
CA GLY A 195 -17.71 7.79 18.49
C GLY A 195 -17.12 8.24 19.81
N VAL A 196 -16.96 7.28 20.71
CA VAL A 196 -16.42 7.46 22.06
C VAL A 196 -15.21 6.57 22.29
N ILE A 197 -14.26 7.04 23.11
CA ILE A 197 -13.11 6.25 23.55
C ILE A 197 -13.58 5.30 24.66
N ARG A 198 -13.33 4.00 24.48
CA ARG A 198 -13.66 2.96 25.48
C ARG A 198 -12.47 2.61 26.34
N ALA A 199 -11.31 2.42 25.72
CA ALA A 199 -10.09 2.05 26.40
C ALA A 199 -8.89 2.60 25.63
N VAL A 200 -7.81 2.85 26.35
CA VAL A 200 -6.51 3.22 25.79
C VAL A 200 -5.50 2.24 26.37
N GLN A 201 -4.79 1.54 25.51
CA GLN A 201 -3.77 0.57 25.88
C GLN A 201 -2.41 1.00 25.32
N GLU A 202 -1.38 0.91 26.15
CA GLU A 202 0.00 1.10 25.72
C GLU A 202 0.51 -0.18 25.08
N GLU A 203 1.04 -0.09 23.86
CA GLU A 203 1.72 -1.19 23.17
C GLU A 203 3.20 -0.82 23.05
N ALA A 204 3.90 -0.88 24.18
CA ALA A 204 5.27 -0.38 24.35
C ALA A 204 6.29 -1.02 23.40
N GLU A 205 6.12 -2.29 23.04
CA GLU A 205 7.01 -2.99 22.09
C GLU A 205 6.94 -2.42 20.67
N GLU A 206 5.84 -1.73 20.35
CA GLU A 206 5.55 -1.22 19.01
C GLU A 206 5.49 0.31 18.93
N ASP A 207 5.94 0.99 19.98
CA ASP A 207 5.97 2.45 20.12
C ASP A 207 4.64 3.16 19.77
N ARG A 208 3.51 2.50 20.07
CA ARG A 208 2.16 3.04 19.81
C ARG A 208 1.20 2.92 21.00
N TRP A 209 0.14 3.73 20.98
CA TRP A 209 -1.07 3.47 21.76
C TRP A 209 -2.16 2.86 20.87
N SER A 210 -2.91 1.96 21.46
CA SER A 210 -4.09 1.32 20.91
C SER A 210 -5.34 1.90 21.58
N VAL A 211 -6.14 2.65 20.82
CA VAL A 211 -7.37 3.30 21.28
C VAL A 211 -8.57 2.48 20.81
N SER A 212 -9.24 1.81 21.75
CA SER A 212 -10.49 1.10 21.46
C SER A 212 -11.64 2.08 21.45
N VAL A 213 -12.42 2.08 20.36
CA VAL A 213 -13.49 3.04 20.15
C VAL A 213 -14.82 2.35 19.85
N ASP A 214 -15.89 2.95 20.33
CA ASP A 214 -17.26 2.64 19.92
C ASP A 214 -17.78 3.74 19.01
N ILE A 215 -18.08 3.39 17.78
CA ILE A 215 -18.52 4.28 16.72
C ILE A 215 -20.04 4.27 16.65
N SER A 216 -20.63 5.46 16.80
CA SER A 216 -22.07 5.69 16.68
C SER A 216 -22.49 6.05 15.25
N ARG A 217 -21.60 6.67 14.48
CA ARG A 217 -21.82 6.99 13.06
C ARG A 217 -20.51 6.88 12.28
N LEU A 218 -20.56 6.19 11.16
CA LEU A 218 -19.46 6.09 10.22
C LEU A 218 -19.76 6.97 8.99
N HIS A 219 -18.97 8.03 8.79
CA HIS A 219 -19.12 8.91 7.63
C HIS A 219 -18.36 8.38 6.41
N ARG A 220 -17.19 7.76 6.64
CA ARG A 220 -16.33 7.22 5.59
C ARG A 220 -15.39 6.14 6.15
N GLN A 221 -15.15 5.08 5.39
CA GLN A 221 -13.99 4.21 5.54
C GLN A 221 -13.59 3.62 4.19
N LYS A 222 -12.32 3.72 3.81
CA LYS A 222 -11.79 3.17 2.56
C LYS A 222 -11.72 1.64 2.57
N THR A 223 -11.28 1.06 3.69
CA THR A 223 -11.33 -0.37 3.96
C THR A 223 -11.99 -0.61 5.31
N GLN A 224 -12.46 -1.83 5.53
CA GLN A 224 -13.23 -2.18 6.73
C GLN A 224 -12.30 -2.36 7.93
N VAL A 225 -12.16 -1.32 8.74
CA VAL A 225 -11.42 -1.34 10.02
C VAL A 225 -12.33 -1.20 11.24
N PHE A 226 -13.56 -0.72 11.04
CA PHE A 226 -14.60 -0.68 12.05
C PHE A 226 -15.65 -1.74 11.72
N VAL A 227 -15.85 -2.69 12.64
CA VAL A 227 -16.75 -3.82 12.45
C VAL A 227 -18.05 -3.61 13.20
N PRO A 228 -19.22 -3.92 12.60
CA PRO A 228 -20.48 -3.80 13.30
C PRO A 228 -20.55 -4.81 14.45
N GLY A 229 -21.10 -4.41 15.60
CA GLY A 229 -21.26 -5.27 16.78
C GLY A 229 -22.29 -6.41 16.63
N GLY A 230 -22.75 -6.70 15.42
CA GLY A 230 -23.72 -7.74 15.10
C GLY A 230 -24.73 -7.33 14.02
N PRO A 231 -25.60 -8.26 13.55
CA PRO A 231 -26.48 -8.04 12.41
C PRO A 231 -27.52 -6.91 12.58
N ARG A 232 -27.83 -6.55 13.83
CA ARG A 232 -28.78 -5.48 14.19
C ARG A 232 -28.13 -4.32 14.94
N ALA A 233 -26.81 -4.38 15.15
CA ALA A 233 -26.09 -3.35 15.88
C ALA A 233 -25.91 -2.13 14.97
N ARG A 234 -26.44 -0.98 15.37
CA ARG A 234 -26.15 0.32 14.74
C ARG A 234 -24.84 0.94 15.24
N ARG A 235 -24.00 0.13 15.88
CA ARG A 235 -22.72 0.55 16.45
C ARG A 235 -21.63 -0.31 15.87
N TRP A 236 -20.52 0.33 15.54
CA TRP A 236 -19.31 -0.33 15.13
C TRP A 236 -18.29 -0.22 16.25
N SER A 237 -17.42 -1.20 16.35
CA SER A 237 -16.27 -1.15 17.24
C SER A 237 -15.01 -1.35 16.43
N GLY A 238 -13.92 -0.79 16.90
CA GLY A 238 -12.62 -0.95 16.26
C GLY A 238 -11.51 -0.33 17.09
N ARG A 239 -10.32 -0.34 16.51
CA ARG A 239 -9.10 0.10 17.18
C ARG A 239 -8.40 1.13 16.32
N ILE A 240 -7.97 2.23 16.94
CA ILE A 240 -7.24 3.31 16.28
C ILE A 240 -5.87 3.44 16.93
N MET A 241 -4.83 3.41 16.11
CA MET A 241 -3.43 3.55 16.50
C MET A 241 -3.03 5.01 16.59
N THR A 242 -2.15 5.34 17.54
CA THR A 242 -1.49 6.63 17.62
C THR A 242 -0.04 6.46 18.07
N PRO A 243 0.90 7.35 17.73
CA PRO A 243 2.25 7.30 18.27
C PRO A 243 2.31 7.48 19.80
N LEU A 244 3.22 6.76 20.49
CA LEU A 244 3.36 6.87 21.96
C LEU A 244 3.56 8.31 22.46
N ARG A 245 4.34 9.10 21.72
CA ARG A 245 4.65 10.52 22.00
C ARG A 245 3.42 11.43 22.10
N CYS A 246 2.25 11.01 21.60
CA CYS A 246 1.04 11.83 21.64
C CYS A 246 0.31 11.79 22.99
N ALA A 247 0.79 10.99 23.95
CA ALA A 247 0.33 10.95 25.34
C ALA A 247 -1.21 11.04 25.49
N ILE A 248 -1.92 10.09 24.87
CA ILE A 248 -3.38 10.08 24.88
C ILE A 248 -3.90 9.68 26.25
N LYS A 249 -4.90 10.41 26.73
CA LYS A 249 -5.65 10.06 27.94
C LYS A 249 -7.06 9.63 27.57
N PRO A 250 -7.66 8.67 28.31
CA PRO A 250 -9.09 8.43 28.24
C PRO A 250 -9.82 9.75 28.50
N GLY A 251 -10.69 10.14 27.57
CA GLY A 251 -11.47 11.36 27.65
C GLY A 251 -12.94 11.07 27.46
N GLU A 252 -13.79 11.65 28.31
CA GLU A 252 -15.23 11.55 28.16
C GLU A 252 -15.73 12.45 27.01
N GLY A 253 -16.77 11.98 26.33
CA GLY A 253 -17.49 12.70 25.28
C GLY A 253 -17.39 12.08 23.89
N ASP A 254 -18.14 12.67 22.96
CA ASP A 254 -18.13 12.29 21.54
C ASP A 254 -16.99 12.98 20.80
N PHE A 255 -16.26 12.20 20.00
CA PHE A 255 -15.17 12.65 19.15
C PHE A 255 -15.47 12.35 17.69
N LEU A 256 -14.91 13.17 16.79
CA LEU A 256 -14.85 12.88 15.37
C LEU A 256 -13.45 12.37 15.02
N PHE A 257 -13.28 11.06 14.92
CA PHE A 257 -12.01 10.44 14.55
C PHE A 257 -11.81 10.52 13.04
N MET A 258 -10.69 11.11 12.63
CA MET A 258 -10.30 11.24 11.23
C MET A 258 -8.86 10.76 11.07
N GLY A 259 -8.58 9.93 10.08
CA GLY A 259 -7.26 9.36 9.95
C GLY A 259 -7.01 8.58 8.67
N THR A 260 -5.82 8.01 8.58
CA THR A 260 -5.35 7.25 7.41
C THR A 260 -5.29 5.78 7.72
N LEU A 261 -5.46 4.95 6.70
CA LEU A 261 -5.29 3.51 6.81
C LEU A 261 -3.87 3.16 6.35
N ARG A 262 -3.12 2.44 7.19
CA ARG A 262 -1.75 2.00 6.90
C ARG A 262 -1.65 0.52 7.23
N PHE A 263 -1.29 -0.31 6.26
CA PHE A 263 -1.14 -1.76 6.43
C PHE A 263 -2.35 -2.44 7.09
N GLY A 264 -3.57 -1.99 6.74
CA GLY A 264 -4.82 -2.48 7.32
C GLY A 264 -5.17 -1.94 8.71
N GLU A 265 -4.33 -1.09 9.29
CA GLU A 265 -4.52 -0.49 10.61
C GLU A 265 -5.00 0.96 10.48
N ALA A 266 -5.92 1.37 11.35
CA ALA A 266 -6.41 2.75 11.39
C ALA A 266 -5.48 3.62 12.23
N TRP A 267 -4.87 4.64 11.62
CA TRP A 267 -3.98 5.58 12.31
C TRP A 267 -4.65 6.94 12.52
N MET A 268 -4.64 7.43 13.76
CA MET A 268 -5.24 8.69 14.15
C MET A 268 -4.53 9.88 13.49
N GLY A 269 -5.30 10.78 12.88
CA GLY A 269 -4.82 12.06 12.37
C GLY A 269 -5.36 13.23 13.19
N CYS A 270 -6.67 13.48 13.08
CA CYS A 270 -7.37 14.52 13.83
C CYS A 270 -8.49 13.88 14.65
N ALA A 271 -8.67 14.33 15.89
CA ALA A 271 -9.74 13.85 16.78
C ALA A 271 -10.37 14.99 17.61
N PRO A 272 -10.96 16.02 16.98
CA PRO A 272 -11.68 17.05 17.71
C PRO A 272 -12.90 16.45 18.41
N ARG A 273 -13.38 17.14 19.46
CA ARG A 273 -14.70 16.84 20.02
C ARG A 273 -15.76 17.15 18.97
N TYR A 274 -16.78 16.29 18.88
CA TYR A 274 -17.81 16.43 17.85
C TYR A 274 -18.54 17.78 17.91
N LYS A 275 -18.80 18.29 19.13
CA LYS A 275 -19.41 19.61 19.34
C LYS A 275 -18.59 20.77 18.74
N ASP A 276 -17.27 20.67 18.78
CA ASP A 276 -16.38 21.72 18.31
C ASP A 276 -16.29 21.66 16.78
N PHE A 277 -16.25 20.45 16.21
CA PHE A 277 -16.41 20.24 14.78
C PHE A 277 -17.74 20.79 14.25
N LEU A 278 -18.86 20.55 14.93
CA LEU A 278 -20.17 21.06 14.48
C LEU A 278 -20.20 22.60 14.42
N ARG A 279 -19.58 23.27 15.40
CA ARG A 279 -19.48 24.73 15.41
C ARG A 279 -18.69 25.23 14.20
N LEU A 280 -17.50 24.66 14.01
CA LEU A 280 -16.59 24.95 12.92
C LEU A 280 -17.26 24.73 11.55
N TYR A 281 -17.91 23.57 11.38
CA TYR A 281 -18.53 23.18 10.13
C TYR A 281 -19.70 24.09 9.76
N ARG A 282 -20.59 24.40 10.70
CA ARG A 282 -21.72 25.32 10.46
C ARG A 282 -21.28 26.73 10.12
N GLU A 283 -20.19 27.20 10.73
CA GLU A 283 -19.59 28.48 10.36
C GLU A 283 -19.08 28.46 8.93
N ALA A 284 -18.35 27.41 8.54
CA ALA A 284 -17.87 27.21 7.17
C ALA A 284 -19.03 27.08 6.16
N GLU A 285 -20.12 26.40 6.50
CA GLU A 285 -21.33 26.32 5.66
C GLU A 285 -21.97 27.69 5.44
N ARG A 286 -22.12 28.49 6.50
CA ARG A 286 -22.66 29.85 6.41
C ARG A 286 -21.81 30.74 5.50
N LEU A 287 -20.50 30.58 5.57
CA LEU A 287 -19.53 31.29 4.74
C LEU A 287 -19.32 30.66 3.36
N ARG A 288 -19.95 29.51 3.07
CA ARG A 288 -19.76 28.69 1.86
C ARG A 288 -18.28 28.36 1.59
N SER A 289 -17.51 28.15 2.65
CA SER A 289 -16.08 27.82 2.61
C SER A 289 -15.81 26.36 2.98
N ASN A 290 -16.83 25.54 3.21
CA ASN A 290 -16.68 24.14 3.51
C ASN A 290 -16.15 23.36 2.28
N PRO A 291 -15.09 22.55 2.42
CA PRO A 291 -14.48 21.85 1.28
C PRO A 291 -15.33 20.69 0.73
N CYS A 292 -16.24 20.14 1.55
CA CYS A 292 -17.22 19.15 1.13
C CYS A 292 -18.49 19.20 2.00
N HIS A 293 -19.55 18.53 1.54
CA HIS A 293 -20.76 18.32 2.33
C HIS A 293 -20.61 17.09 3.25
N VAL A 294 -21.02 17.23 4.52
CA VAL A 294 -20.97 16.20 5.56
C VAL A 294 -22.32 16.16 6.25
N ASP A 295 -22.92 14.97 6.33
CA ASP A 295 -24.14 14.76 7.11
C ASP A 295 -23.84 14.88 8.61
N THR A 296 -24.36 15.95 9.23
CA THR A 296 -24.12 16.28 10.64
C THR A 296 -25.28 15.92 11.58
N ASP A 297 -26.39 15.38 11.07
CA ASP A 297 -27.63 15.16 11.83
C ASP A 297 -27.73 13.76 12.43
#